data_AF-A0A7S2HM21-F1
#
_entry.id   AF-A0A7S2HM21-F1
#
_cell.length_a   1.000
_cell.length_b   1.000
_cell.length_c   1.000
_cell.angle_alpha   90.00
_cell.angle_beta   90.00
_cell.angle_gamma   90.00
#
_symmetry.space_group_name_H-M   'P 1'
#
loop_
_entity.id
_entity.type
_entity.pdbx_description
1 polymer ?
#
loop_
_entity_poly.entity_id
_entity_poly.type
_entity_poly.pdbx_seq_one_letter_code
_entity_poly.pdbx_strand_id
1 'polypeptide(L)'
;ENLPPLWLAYLPDPSNSGKIHSDVKARWLQGDNDVVEAMKRFADFTDQGRDALERKDWDALGKVMNENFSLRRKVYGDKCLGEANLKMVAVAHAEGVPVKFPGSGGAVVGMCNSEEQRDRLKARYEDDGYVFVKLRPHEPGPPELS
;
A
#
# COMPACT_ATOMS: atom_id res chain seq x y z
N GLU A 1 -7.87 17.39 -11.58
CA GLU A 1 -7.20 16.47 -10.64
C GLU A 1 -6.54 15.34 -11.43
N ASN A 2 -5.27 15.04 -11.13
CA ASN A 2 -4.47 14.03 -11.85
C ASN A 2 -4.30 12.71 -11.08
N LEU A 3 -4.99 12.56 -9.95
CA LEU A 3 -4.89 11.40 -9.07
C LEU A 3 -6.29 10.84 -8.79
N PRO A 4 -6.42 9.51 -8.61
CA PRO A 4 -7.69 8.95 -8.17
C PRO A 4 -7.99 9.35 -6.71
N PRO A 5 -9.24 9.25 -6.26
CA PRO A 5 -9.57 9.41 -4.85
C PRO A 5 -8.85 8.36 -3.99
N LEU A 6 -7.82 8.81 -3.26
CA LEU A 6 -7.04 7.99 -2.35
C LEU A 6 -7.57 8.09 -0.92
N TRP A 7 -7.37 7.02 -0.16
CA TRP A 7 -7.68 6.96 1.27
C TRP A 7 -6.58 6.21 2.02
N LEU A 8 -6.50 6.45 3.32
CA LEU A 8 -5.59 5.79 4.25
C LEU A 8 -6.42 5.16 5.37
N ALA A 9 -6.11 3.92 5.73
CA ALA A 9 -6.57 3.32 6.98
C ALA A 9 -5.36 2.95 7.84
N TYR A 10 -5.44 3.12 9.16
CA TYR A 10 -4.33 2.84 10.07
C TYR A 10 -4.79 2.45 11.47
N LEU A 11 -3.89 1.83 12.23
CA LEU A 11 -4.12 1.48 13.63
C LEU A 11 -3.93 2.71 14.54
N PRO A 12 -4.88 3.03 15.44
CA PRO A 12 -4.75 4.17 16.35
C PRO A 12 -3.63 4.00 17.38
N ASP A 13 -3.31 2.77 17.78
CA ASP A 13 -2.16 2.46 18.61
C ASP A 13 -1.03 1.88 17.74
N PRO A 14 0.08 2.63 17.52
CA PRO A 14 1.20 2.15 16.73
C PRO A 14 1.96 1.07 17.49
N SER A 15 1.54 -0.19 17.36
CA SER A 15 2.36 -1.31 17.80
C SER A 15 3.68 -1.31 17.02
N ASN A 16 4.80 -1.12 17.72
CA ASN A 16 6.20 -1.08 17.25
C ASN A 16 6.47 -1.74 15.89
N SER A 17 6.32 -0.98 14.80
CA SER A 17 6.78 -1.37 13.45
C SER A 17 8.32 -1.37 13.34
N GLY A 18 9.03 -0.96 14.39
CA GLY A 18 10.50 -0.88 14.45
C GLY A 18 11.24 -2.19 14.72
N LYS A 19 10.54 -3.28 15.12
CA LYS A 19 11.16 -4.61 15.34
C LYS A 19 10.73 -5.64 14.28
N ILE A 20 10.65 -5.20 13.03
CA ILE A 20 10.45 -6.10 11.92
C ILE A 20 11.80 -6.74 11.56
N HIS A 21 12.10 -7.89 12.17
CA HIS A 21 13.31 -8.68 11.92
C HIS A 21 13.22 -9.46 10.60
N SER A 22 12.98 -8.76 9.47
CA SER A 22 13.04 -9.42 8.16
C SER A 22 14.50 -9.57 7.74
N ASP A 23 14.92 -10.78 7.39
CA ASP A 23 16.25 -11.09 6.87
C ASP A 23 16.42 -10.71 5.39
N VAL A 24 15.42 -10.07 4.76
CA VAL A 24 15.40 -9.69 3.33
C VAL A 24 16.70 -9.00 2.90
N LYS A 25 17.24 -8.08 3.72
CA LYS A 25 18.52 -7.42 3.42
C LYS A 25 19.69 -8.41 3.42
N ALA A 26 19.74 -9.33 4.38
CA ALA A 26 20.78 -10.35 4.44
C ALA A 26 20.68 -11.32 3.26
N ARG A 27 19.46 -11.78 2.94
CA ARG A 27 19.17 -12.64 1.78
C ARG A 27 19.58 -11.97 0.46
N TRP A 28 19.28 -10.67 0.31
CA TRP A 28 19.73 -9.88 -0.84
C TRP A 28 21.26 -9.81 -0.94
N LEU A 29 21.96 -9.52 0.16
CA LEU A 29 23.44 -9.48 0.20
C LEU A 29 24.08 -10.84 -0.11
N GLN A 30 23.37 -11.94 0.17
CA GLN A 30 23.80 -13.30 -0.15
C GLN A 30 23.46 -13.70 -1.60
N GLY A 31 22.78 -12.84 -2.37
CA GLY A 31 22.40 -13.12 -3.75
C GLY A 31 21.23 -14.09 -3.88
N ASP A 32 20.34 -14.15 -2.88
CA ASP A 32 19.10 -14.93 -2.99
C ASP A 32 18.29 -14.46 -4.21
N ASN A 33 18.17 -15.35 -5.20
CA ASN A 33 17.51 -15.07 -6.47
C ASN A 33 16.06 -14.60 -6.29
N ASP A 34 15.30 -15.16 -5.35
CA ASP A 34 13.90 -14.77 -5.13
C ASP A 34 13.81 -13.32 -4.66
N VAL A 35 14.73 -12.90 -3.79
CA VAL A 35 14.78 -11.52 -3.27
C VAL A 35 15.29 -10.57 -4.35
N VAL A 36 16.32 -10.94 -5.11
CA VAL A 36 16.87 -10.13 -6.19
C VAL A 36 15.82 -9.88 -7.28
N GLU A 37 15.12 -10.93 -7.73
CA GLU A 37 14.05 -10.79 -8.72
C GLU A 37 12.86 -10.00 -8.19
N ALA A 38 12.53 -10.15 -6.90
CA ALA A 38 11.49 -9.33 -6.30
C ALA A 38 11.86 -7.83 -6.27
N MET A 39 13.12 -7.49 -5.99
CA MET A 39 13.56 -6.09 -6.02
C MET A 39 13.47 -5.48 -7.42
N LYS A 40 13.81 -6.25 -8.46
CA LYS A 40 13.60 -5.83 -9.86
C LYS A 40 12.12 -5.61 -10.14
N ARG A 41 11.26 -6.54 -9.73
CA ARG A 41 9.81 -6.42 -9.94
C ARG A 41 9.21 -5.23 -9.17
N PHE A 42 9.72 -4.88 -7.98
CA PHE A 42 9.32 -3.66 -7.28
C PHE A 42 9.68 -2.39 -8.07
N ALA A 43 10.83 -2.37 -8.76
CA ALA A 43 11.18 -1.28 -9.67
C ALA A 43 10.18 -1.21 -10.84
N ASP A 44 9.87 -2.35 -11.48
CA ASP A 44 8.90 -2.39 -12.58
C ASP A 44 7.50 -1.91 -12.18
N PHE A 45 7.06 -2.19 -10.94
CA PHE A 45 5.79 -1.67 -10.43
C PHE A 45 5.78 -0.15 -10.32
N THR A 46 6.93 0.46 -10.11
CA THR A 46 7.05 1.93 -10.05
C THR A 46 6.85 2.53 -11.43
N ASP A 47 7.48 1.96 -12.46
CA ASP A 47 7.27 2.39 -13.85
C ASP A 47 5.83 2.16 -14.31
N GLN A 48 5.26 0.98 -14.05
CA GLN A 48 3.86 0.69 -14.38
C GLN A 48 2.89 1.62 -13.64
N GLY A 49 3.16 1.93 -12.37
CA GLY A 49 2.36 2.87 -11.59
C GLY A 49 2.40 4.29 -12.17
N ARG A 50 3.59 4.77 -12.57
CA ARG A 50 3.75 6.07 -13.25
C ARG A 50 2.95 6.10 -14.55
N ASP A 51 3.14 5.09 -15.41
CA ASP A 51 2.47 5.03 -16.70
C ASP A 51 0.93 4.99 -16.55
N ALA A 52 0.42 4.26 -15.55
CA ALA A 52 -1.00 4.22 -15.22
C ALA A 52 -1.53 5.58 -14.75
N LEU A 53 -0.77 6.29 -13.92
CA LEU A 53 -1.11 7.64 -13.46
C LEU A 53 -1.16 8.64 -14.63
N GLU A 54 -0.15 8.63 -15.50
CA GLU A 54 -0.06 9.52 -16.67
C GLU A 54 -1.21 9.31 -17.64
N ARG A 55 -1.60 8.05 -17.85
CA ARG A 55 -2.72 7.65 -18.72
C ARG A 55 -4.09 7.77 -18.05
N LYS A 56 -4.13 8.05 -16.74
CA LYS A 56 -5.35 8.01 -15.90
C LYS A 56 -6.06 6.66 -15.94
N ASP A 57 -5.29 5.58 -16.06
CA ASP A 57 -5.79 4.20 -16.04
C ASP A 57 -5.83 3.70 -14.59
N TRP A 58 -6.96 3.95 -13.94
CA TRP A 58 -7.18 3.61 -12.53
C TRP A 58 -7.27 2.11 -12.29
N ASP A 59 -7.73 1.34 -13.26
CA ASP A 59 -7.79 -0.12 -13.16
C ASP A 59 -6.38 -0.72 -13.21
N ALA A 60 -5.51 -0.22 -14.10
CA ALA A 60 -4.12 -0.62 -14.14
C ALA A 60 -3.38 -0.24 -12.84
N LEU A 61 -3.60 0.98 -12.34
CA LEU A 61 -3.01 1.42 -11.07
C LEU A 61 -3.43 0.52 -9.91
N GLY A 62 -4.72 0.20 -9.80
CA GLY A 62 -5.25 -0.69 -8.77
C GLY A 62 -4.65 -2.09 -8.83
N LYS A 63 -4.47 -2.65 -10.03
CA LYS A 63 -3.78 -3.95 -10.23
C LYS A 63 -2.34 -3.89 -9.73
N VAL A 64 -1.58 -2.86 -10.11
CA VAL A 64 -0.19 -2.68 -9.67
C VAL A 64 -0.09 -2.53 -8.15
N MET A 65 -1.03 -1.84 -7.49
CA MET A 65 -1.08 -1.75 -6.03
C MET A 65 -1.23 -3.13 -5.37
N ASN A 66 -2.18 -3.94 -5.84
CA ASN A 66 -2.41 -5.28 -5.31
C ASN A 66 -1.23 -6.24 -5.59
N GLU A 67 -0.63 -6.17 -6.78
CA GLU A 67 0.57 -6.96 -7.13
C GLU A 67 1.77 -6.58 -6.25
N ASN A 68 1.95 -5.28 -5.99
CA ASN A 68 2.99 -4.77 -5.09
C ASN A 68 2.84 -5.34 -3.67
N PHE A 69 1.62 -5.31 -3.11
CA PHE A 69 1.36 -5.91 -1.80
C PHE A 69 1.58 -7.43 -1.82
N SER A 70 1.07 -8.13 -2.84
CA SER A 70 1.17 -9.59 -2.94
C SER A 70 2.62 -10.05 -3.01
N LEU A 71 3.46 -9.37 -3.81
CA LEU A 71 4.90 -9.64 -3.87
C LEU A 71 5.57 -9.36 -2.54
N ARG A 72 5.21 -8.25 -1.88
CA ARG A 72 5.76 -7.92 -0.55
C ARG A 72 5.43 -8.98 0.48
N ARG A 73 4.18 -9.46 0.52
CA ARG A 73 3.78 -10.57 1.39
C ARG A 73 4.58 -11.84 1.10
N LYS A 74 4.80 -12.17 -0.17
CA LYS A 74 5.62 -13.33 -0.57
C LYS A 74 7.07 -13.22 -0.09
N VAL A 75 7.69 -12.05 -0.22
CA VAL A 75 9.12 -11.86 0.09
C VAL A 75 9.38 -11.75 1.58
N TYR A 76 8.56 -10.98 2.30
CA TYR A 76 8.74 -10.70 3.72
C TYR A 76 8.08 -11.75 4.62
N GLY A 77 6.99 -12.37 4.15
CA GLY A 77 6.24 -13.38 4.89
C GLY A 77 5.29 -12.79 5.94
N ASP A 78 4.25 -13.56 6.29
CA ASP A 78 3.15 -13.10 7.14
C ASP A 78 3.59 -12.73 8.56
N LYS A 79 4.56 -13.47 9.13
CA LYS A 79 5.14 -13.16 10.45
C LYS A 79 5.76 -11.76 10.49
N CYS A 80 6.44 -11.38 9.41
CA CYS A 80 7.09 -10.09 9.27
C CYS A 80 6.06 -8.97 9.07
N LEU A 81 5.02 -9.22 8.28
CA LEU A 81 3.99 -8.23 8.02
C LEU A 81 3.08 -8.02 9.23
N GLY A 82 2.90 -9.03 10.06
CA GLY A 82 2.07 -8.96 11.26
C GLY A 82 0.59 -9.12 10.96
N GLU A 83 -0.11 -9.86 11.82
CA GLU A 83 -1.51 -10.23 11.64
C GLU A 83 -2.43 -9.01 11.51
N ALA A 84 -2.21 -7.96 12.31
CA ALA A 84 -3.04 -6.76 12.29
C ALA A 84 -2.98 -6.01 10.94
N ASN A 85 -1.81 -5.96 10.30
CA ASN A 85 -1.65 -5.35 8.98
C ASN A 85 -2.29 -6.21 7.88
N LEU A 86 -2.17 -7.54 7.98
CA LEU A 86 -2.80 -8.46 7.04
C LEU A 86 -4.33 -8.41 7.13
N LYS A 87 -4.89 -8.30 8.35
CA LYS A 87 -6.33 -8.07 8.57
C LYS A 87 -6.80 -6.77 7.94
N MET A 88 -6.03 -5.69 8.10
CA MET A 88 -6.34 -4.39 7.49
C MET A 88 -6.43 -4.50 5.96
N VAL A 89 -5.48 -5.21 5.32
CA VAL A 89 -5.55 -5.45 3.86
C VAL A 89 -6.75 -6.32 3.47
N ALA A 90 -7.05 -7.36 4.26
CA ALA A 90 -8.17 -8.26 4.00
C ALA A 90 -9.54 -7.54 3.99
N VAL A 91 -9.71 -6.50 4.82
CA VAL A 91 -10.92 -5.66 4.82
C VAL A 91 -11.14 -5.02 3.45
N ALA A 92 -10.12 -4.37 2.87
CA ALA A 92 -10.24 -3.78 1.54
C ALA A 92 -10.44 -4.83 0.43
N HIS A 93 -9.76 -5.97 0.51
CA HIS A 93 -9.94 -7.05 -0.48
C HIS A 93 -11.34 -7.65 -0.46
N ALA A 94 -11.98 -7.76 0.72
CA ALA A 94 -13.37 -8.22 0.83
C ALA A 94 -14.36 -7.30 0.11
N GLU A 95 -14.06 -6.00 0.03
CA GLU A 95 -14.86 -5.00 -0.69
C GLU A 95 -14.41 -4.80 -2.17
N GLY A 96 -13.48 -5.64 -2.65
CA GLY A 96 -12.92 -5.53 -3.99
C GLY A 96 -12.08 -4.27 -4.24
N VAL A 97 -11.54 -3.67 -3.16
CA VAL A 97 -10.80 -2.41 -3.22
C VAL A 97 -9.29 -2.70 -3.30
N PRO A 98 -8.58 -2.17 -4.32
CA PRO A 98 -7.13 -2.29 -4.40
C PRO A 98 -6.45 -1.53 -3.26
N VAL A 99 -5.45 -2.17 -2.65
CA VAL A 99 -4.82 -1.68 -1.44
C VAL A 99 -3.36 -2.15 -1.35
N LYS A 100 -2.50 -1.32 -0.78
CA LYS A 100 -1.12 -1.70 -0.44
C LYS A 100 -0.63 -0.99 0.81
N PHE A 101 0.54 -1.38 1.30
CA PHE A 101 1.23 -0.60 2.33
C PHE A 101 1.86 0.67 1.74
N PRO A 102 1.65 1.85 2.35
CA PRO A 102 2.36 3.08 2.00
C PRO A 102 3.76 3.16 2.65
N GLY A 103 4.08 2.24 3.57
CA GLY A 103 5.34 2.24 4.34
C GLY A 103 5.68 0.87 4.92
N SER A 104 6.38 0.84 6.06
CA SER A 104 6.83 -0.41 6.72
C SER A 104 5.69 -1.25 7.31
N GLY A 105 4.56 -0.63 7.66
CA GLY A 105 3.37 -1.25 8.25
C GLY A 105 2.59 -0.22 9.08
N GLY A 106 1.52 -0.66 9.74
CA GLY A 106 0.68 0.18 10.61
C GLY A 106 -0.38 1.01 9.87
N ALA A 107 -0.30 1.07 8.55
CA ALA A 107 -1.26 1.73 7.68
C ALA A 107 -1.36 1.03 6.32
N VAL A 108 -2.48 1.22 5.64
CA VAL A 108 -2.70 0.85 4.24
C VAL A 108 -3.24 2.05 3.47
N VAL A 109 -2.91 2.10 2.18
CA VAL A 109 -3.44 3.06 1.21
C VAL A 109 -4.17 2.31 0.11
N GLY A 110 -5.33 2.83 -0.29
CA GLY A 110 -6.11 2.27 -1.38
C GLY A 110 -6.83 3.34 -2.19
N MET A 111 -7.56 2.88 -3.20
CA MET A 111 -8.34 3.73 -4.11
C MET A 111 -9.71 3.11 -4.34
N CYS A 112 -10.76 3.93 -4.23
CA CYS A 112 -12.14 3.50 -4.50
C CYS A 112 -12.62 4.06 -5.84
N ASN A 113 -13.46 3.29 -6.54
CA ASN A 113 -14.01 3.68 -7.84
C ASN A 113 -15.27 4.55 -7.70
N SER A 114 -15.87 4.63 -6.50
CA SER A 114 -17.02 5.48 -6.21
C SER A 114 -17.03 5.94 -4.75
N GLU A 115 -17.81 7.00 -4.48
CA GLU A 115 -18.03 7.47 -3.12
C GLU A 115 -18.77 6.45 -2.27
N GLU A 116 -19.76 5.76 -2.85
CA GLU A 116 -20.53 4.73 -2.19
C GLU A 116 -19.65 3.55 -1.71
N GLN A 117 -18.71 3.09 -2.55
CA GLN A 117 -17.75 2.05 -2.16
C GLN A 117 -16.84 2.54 -1.03
N ARG A 118 -16.39 3.79 -1.09
CA ARG A 118 -15.56 4.40 -0.04
C ARG A 118 -16.31 4.52 1.29
N ASP A 119 -17.58 4.90 1.28
CA ASP A 119 -18.34 5.08 2.50
C ASP A 119 -18.67 3.74 3.18
N ARG A 120 -18.97 2.69 2.39
CA ARG A 120 -19.05 1.31 2.90
C ARG A 120 -17.72 0.83 3.49
N LEU A 121 -16.63 1.05 2.76
CA LEU A 121 -15.29 0.65 3.20
C LEU A 121 -14.88 1.38 4.49
N LYS A 122 -15.17 2.68 4.58
CA LYS A 122 -14.95 3.50 5.79
C LYS A 122 -15.67 2.90 6.99
N ALA A 123 -16.97 2.62 6.85
CA ALA A 123 -17.75 2.02 7.93
C ALA A 123 -17.15 0.69 8.39
N ARG A 124 -16.72 -0.17 7.45
CA ARG A 124 -16.10 -1.45 7.80
C ARG A 124 -14.77 -1.29 8.55
N TYR A 125 -13.91 -0.38 8.11
CA TYR A 125 -12.66 -0.10 8.81
C TYR A 125 -12.91 0.45 10.23
N GLU A 126 -13.86 1.38 10.38
CA GLU A 126 -14.20 1.97 11.67
C GLU A 126 -14.82 0.94 12.63
N ASP A 127 -15.69 0.06 12.13
CA ASP A 127 -16.26 -1.06 12.91
C ASP A 127 -15.18 -2.03 13.41
N ASP A 128 -14.14 -2.27 12.59
CA ASP A 128 -12.99 -3.11 12.95
C ASP A 128 -11.94 -2.34 13.81
N GLY A 129 -12.24 -1.09 14.21
CA GLY A 129 -11.43 -0.28 15.14
C GLY A 129 -10.26 0.47 14.51
N TYR A 130 -10.23 0.60 13.18
CA TYR A 130 -9.22 1.37 12.44
C TYR A 130 -9.65 2.83 12.27
N VAL A 131 -8.66 3.71 12.09
CA VAL A 131 -8.91 5.10 11.66
C VAL A 131 -8.90 5.14 10.13
N PHE A 132 -9.89 5.80 9.52
CA PHE A 132 -10.00 5.95 8.06
C PHE A 132 -9.99 7.44 7.66
N VAL A 133 -9.15 7.81 6.69
CA VAL A 133 -8.97 9.20 6.26
C VAL A 133 -8.95 9.29 4.73
N LYS A 134 -9.73 10.22 4.16
CA LYS A 134 -9.61 10.60 2.75
C LYS A 134 -8.35 11.44 2.55
N LEU A 135 -7.51 11.06 1.60
CA LEU A 135 -6.28 11.77 1.31
C LEU A 135 -6.53 12.94 0.35
N ARG A 136 -5.84 14.05 0.61
CA ARG A 136 -5.70 15.18 -0.32
C ARG A 136 -4.21 15.35 -0.59
N PRO A 137 -3.72 14.96 -1.78
CA PRO A 137 -2.34 15.18 -2.17
C PRO A 137 -2.01 16.68 -2.10
N HIS A 138 -0.90 17.01 -1.43
CA HIS A 138 -0.36 18.36 -1.45
C HIS A 138 0.52 18.50 -2.69
N GLU A 139 0.23 19.48 -3.54
CA GLU A 139 1.16 19.91 -4.58
C GLU A 139 2.18 20.84 -3.92
N PRO A 140 3.45 20.41 -3.74
CA PRO A 140 4.45 21.31 -3.21
C PRO A 140 4.59 22.49 -4.17
N GLY A 141 4.56 23.71 -3.63
CA GLY A 141 4.84 24.92 -4.40
C GLY A 141 6.23 24.87 -5.04
N PRO A 142 6.54 25.76 -6.00
CA PRO A 142 7.90 25.88 -6.52
C PRO A 142 8.87 26.05 -5.34
N PRO A 143 10.06 25.41 -5.37
CA PRO A 143 11.05 25.61 -4.32
C PRO A 143 11.34 27.10 -4.18
N GLU A 144 11.26 27.63 -2.96
CA GLU A 144 11.70 28.99 -2.67
C GLU A 144 13.17 29.09 -3.09
N LEU A 145 13.46 29.99 -4.04
CA LEU A 145 14.83 30.32 -4.43
C LEU A 145 15.49 31.02 -3.24
N SER A 146 16.30 30.28 -2.48
CA SER A 146 17.22 30.80 -1.47
C SER A 146 18.53 31.26 -2.09
#